data_AF-A0AAE0SYU0-F1
#
_entry.id   AF-A0AAE0SYU0-F1
#
_cell.length_a   1.000
_cell.length_b   1.000
_cell.length_c   1.000
_cell.angle_alpha   90.00
_cell.angle_beta   90.00
_cell.angle_gamma   90.00
#
_symmetry.space_group_name_H-M   'P 1'
#
loop_
_entity.id
_entity.type
_entity.pdbx_description
1 polymer ?
#
loop_
_entity_poly.entity_id
_entity_poly.type
_entity_poly.pdbx_seq_one_letter_code
_entity_poly.pdbx_strand_id
1 'polypeptide(L)'
;MCPEFYLERHIHHSDMGKAKKNRTKVHISAPKPRGDKVRDQAIDKVEIVDRALTEEETMLSSAQPFRLPDNLFKNVKIGKEALQLQKLPDFDAKSTITSKSLKGLQLRKKDKRKLRHELWNQKIDAIQEAKKKEKEKKKKQKTPVVGDIGSLGEALPTLELLLKGSAMSANKESDASKKPKGIEKERKRKQQALQDISLFQQVLKHPVFQENPTATITEHLHNKLKQEEMMDL
;
A
#
# COMPACT_ATOMS: atom_id res chain seq x y z
N MET A 1 77.84 38.63 4.45
CA MET A 1 77.32 39.97 4.13
C MET A 1 76.65 39.86 2.77
N CYS A 2 75.37 40.22 2.70
CA CYS A 2 74.45 40.17 1.55
C CYS A 2 74.08 38.79 0.94
N PRO A 3 72.86 38.66 0.36
CA PRO A 3 72.20 37.36 0.12
C PRO A 3 71.66 37.16 -1.31
N GLU A 4 71.41 35.91 -1.75
CA GLU A 4 70.63 35.69 -2.99
C GLU A 4 69.61 34.55 -2.93
N PHE A 5 68.37 34.95 -3.20
CA PHE A 5 67.25 34.24 -3.83
C PHE A 5 66.71 32.92 -3.24
N TYR A 6 65.71 33.12 -2.37
CA TYR A 6 64.49 32.32 -2.33
C TYR A 6 63.96 31.96 -3.74
N LEU A 7 63.54 30.72 -3.92
CA LEU A 7 62.75 30.27 -5.07
C LEU A 7 61.55 29.43 -4.57
N GLU A 8 60.46 30.14 -4.24
CA GLU A 8 59.17 29.57 -3.87
C GLU A 8 58.63 28.69 -5.02
N ARG A 9 58.66 27.36 -4.88
CA ARG A 9 57.92 26.47 -5.79
C ARG A 9 56.43 26.50 -5.46
N HIS A 10 55.71 27.43 -6.08
CA HIS A 10 54.25 27.38 -6.14
C HIS A 10 53.78 26.14 -6.92
N ILE A 11 53.48 25.06 -6.19
CA ILE A 11 52.80 23.88 -6.76
C ILE A 11 51.32 24.22 -6.93
N HIS A 12 50.94 24.66 -8.13
CA HIS A 12 49.53 24.72 -8.53
C HIS A 12 48.93 23.31 -8.52
N HIS A 13 48.14 23.00 -7.49
CA HIS A 13 47.28 21.82 -7.48
C HIS A 13 46.07 22.08 -8.40
N SER A 14 46.15 21.59 -9.63
CA SER A 14 45.02 21.57 -10.55
C SER A 14 43.93 20.65 -10.02
N ASP A 15 42.86 21.22 -9.45
CA ASP A 15 41.70 20.46 -8.95
C ASP A 15 40.89 19.89 -10.12
N MET A 16 41.37 18.77 -10.65
CA MET A 16 40.71 18.00 -11.72
C MET A 16 39.48 17.31 -11.15
N GLY A 17 38.40 18.09 -11.01
CA GLY A 17 37.09 17.64 -10.56
C GLY A 17 36.65 16.38 -11.31
N LYS A 18 36.45 15.29 -10.55
CA LYS A 18 36.19 13.95 -11.11
C LYS A 18 35.02 13.99 -12.09
N ALA A 19 35.30 13.68 -13.36
CA ALA A 19 34.30 13.64 -14.42
C ALA A 19 33.10 12.78 -14.00
N LYS A 20 31.91 13.39 -13.97
CA LYS A 20 30.65 12.66 -13.72
C LYS A 20 30.42 11.68 -14.87
N LYS A 21 30.55 10.38 -14.59
CA LYS A 21 30.16 9.33 -15.53
C LYS A 21 28.67 9.50 -15.85
N ASN A 22 28.34 9.63 -17.14
CA ASN A 22 26.96 9.70 -17.60
C ASN A 22 26.22 8.42 -17.19
N ARG A 23 25.15 8.58 -16.41
CA ARG A 23 24.37 7.47 -15.87
C ARG A 23 23.48 6.90 -16.96
N THR A 24 23.86 5.74 -17.51
CA THR A 24 23.03 5.03 -18.48
C THR A 24 21.68 4.66 -17.87
N LYS A 25 20.58 4.96 -18.58
CA LYS A 25 19.24 4.50 -18.20
C LYS A 25 19.17 3.00 -18.52
N VAL A 26 19.09 2.17 -17.47
CA VAL A 26 19.11 0.70 -17.58
C VAL A 26 17.78 0.09 -18.03
N HIS A 27 16.84 0.90 -18.52
CA HIS A 27 15.55 0.43 -19.00
C HIS A 27 15.60 0.17 -20.50
N ILE A 28 15.74 -1.11 -20.85
CA ILE A 28 15.49 -1.60 -22.21
C ILE A 28 14.00 -1.40 -22.49
N SER A 29 13.68 -0.65 -23.56
CA SER A 29 12.30 -0.47 -24.02
C SER A 29 11.72 -1.80 -24.51
N ALA A 30 10.49 -2.11 -24.13
CA ALA A 30 9.82 -3.34 -24.56
C ALA A 30 9.77 -3.44 -26.10
N PRO A 31 10.06 -4.62 -26.68
CA PRO A 31 9.98 -4.80 -28.13
C PRO A 31 8.53 -4.66 -28.59
N LYS A 32 8.29 -3.80 -29.59
CA LYS A 32 7.01 -3.75 -30.28
C LYS A 32 6.81 -5.06 -31.07
N PRO A 33 5.63 -5.69 -31.05
CA PRO A 33 5.36 -6.83 -31.91
C PRO A 33 5.47 -6.39 -33.38
N ARG A 34 6.25 -7.14 -34.16
CA ARG A 34 6.23 -7.02 -35.63
C ARG A 34 5.04 -7.84 -36.12
N GLY A 35 4.19 -7.24 -36.93
CA GLY A 35 3.09 -7.94 -37.56
C GLY A 35 3.58 -8.62 -38.83
N ASP A 36 3.83 -9.92 -38.77
CA ASP A 36 4.03 -10.73 -39.98
C ASP A 36 2.66 -11.13 -40.54
N LYS A 37 2.48 -10.94 -41.86
CA LYS A 37 1.27 -11.31 -42.62
C LYS A 37 1.47 -12.67 -43.31
N VAL A 38 0.37 -13.17 -43.92
CA VAL A 38 0.28 -14.29 -44.90
C VAL A 38 0.25 -15.68 -44.22
N ARG A 39 -0.67 -16.63 -44.47
CA ARG A 39 -1.97 -16.79 -45.20
C ARG A 39 -2.56 -18.14 -44.73
N ASP A 40 -3.83 -18.56 -44.89
CA ASP A 40 -5.15 -17.96 -45.21
C ASP A 40 -6.24 -19.03 -44.87
N GLN A 41 -7.53 -18.70 -45.07
CA GLN A 41 -8.76 -19.54 -45.11
C GLN A 41 -9.51 -19.72 -43.76
N ALA A 42 -10.82 -19.45 -43.66
CA ALA A 42 -11.77 -18.75 -44.55
C ALA A 42 -13.00 -18.26 -43.71
N ILE A 43 -13.90 -17.46 -44.31
CA ILE A 43 -15.26 -17.12 -43.82
C ILE A 43 -15.25 -16.15 -42.60
N ASP A 44 -15.90 -14.98 -42.55
CA ASP A 44 -16.95 -14.36 -43.39
C ASP A 44 -16.65 -12.88 -43.70
N LYS A 45 -17.30 -12.35 -44.74
CA LYS A 45 -17.23 -10.92 -45.11
C LYS A 45 -18.45 -10.15 -44.63
N VAL A 46 -18.25 -9.10 -43.83
CA VAL A 46 -19.20 -7.99 -43.69
C VAL A 46 -18.42 -6.70 -43.91
N GLU A 47 -18.83 -5.93 -44.91
CA GLU A 47 -18.13 -4.72 -45.34
C GLU A 47 -18.47 -3.55 -44.41
N ILE A 48 -17.44 -2.96 -43.78
CA ILE A 48 -17.58 -1.68 -43.10
C ILE A 48 -17.39 -0.60 -44.16
N VAL A 49 -18.49 -0.01 -44.61
CA VAL A 49 -18.48 1.12 -45.54
C VAL A 49 -18.10 2.38 -44.76
N ASP A 50 -17.02 3.04 -45.17
CA ASP A 50 -16.58 4.31 -44.58
C ASP A 50 -17.60 5.43 -44.85
N ARG A 51 -18.51 5.61 -43.89
CA ARG A 51 -19.54 6.65 -43.90
C ARG A 51 -18.91 7.98 -43.47
N ALA A 52 -18.53 8.81 -44.44
CA ALA A 52 -18.25 10.22 -44.18
C ALA A 52 -19.50 10.92 -43.60
N LEU A 53 -19.34 11.49 -42.41
CA LEU A 53 -20.24 12.42 -41.74
C LEU A 53 -19.34 13.55 -41.22
N THR A 54 -19.30 14.67 -41.93
CA THR A 54 -19.97 15.91 -41.51
C THR A 54 -19.46 16.42 -40.16
N GLU A 55 -18.65 17.47 -40.25
CA GLU A 55 -18.43 18.45 -39.19
C GLU A 55 -19.78 18.87 -38.57
N GLU A 56 -19.80 19.01 -37.23
CA GLU A 56 -20.91 19.40 -36.31
C GLU A 56 -21.05 18.37 -35.16
N GLU A 57 -20.12 18.41 -34.19
CA GLU A 57 -20.32 18.05 -32.76
C GLU A 57 -18.99 18.12 -31.95
N THR A 58 -18.28 19.24 -32.03
CA THR A 58 -17.02 19.49 -31.27
C THR A 58 -17.25 20.40 -30.05
N MET A 59 -18.35 20.21 -29.31
CA MET A 59 -18.73 21.08 -28.18
C MET A 59 -19.07 20.35 -26.87
N LEU A 60 -18.20 19.42 -26.43
CA LEU A 60 -18.16 19.03 -25.02
C LEU A 60 -16.75 18.68 -24.50
N SER A 61 -15.82 19.63 -24.63
CA SER A 61 -14.50 19.58 -23.98
C SER A 61 -14.25 20.81 -23.10
N SER A 62 -15.11 21.05 -22.12
CA SER A 62 -14.80 21.96 -21.01
C SER A 62 -14.07 21.19 -19.90
N ALA A 63 -12.87 20.68 -20.21
CA ALA A 63 -11.95 20.12 -19.23
C ALA A 63 -11.36 21.22 -18.33
N GLN A 64 -12.23 21.87 -17.55
CA GLN A 64 -11.83 22.86 -16.56
C GLN A 64 -10.99 22.15 -15.48
N PRO A 65 -9.76 22.62 -15.20
CA PRO A 65 -8.95 22.03 -14.14
C PRO A 65 -9.68 22.24 -12.82
N PHE A 66 -10.03 21.15 -12.13
CA PHE A 66 -10.72 21.18 -10.84
C PHE A 66 -9.86 21.95 -9.82
N ARG A 67 -10.21 23.22 -9.61
CA ARG A 67 -9.44 24.15 -8.79
C ARG A 67 -9.83 23.96 -7.33
N LEU A 68 -9.01 23.20 -6.62
CA LEU A 68 -9.15 23.01 -5.18
C LEU A 68 -9.18 24.39 -4.47
N PRO A 69 -10.10 24.61 -3.51
CA PRO A 69 -10.13 25.85 -2.76
C PRO A 69 -8.91 25.94 -1.84
N ASP A 70 -8.21 27.07 -1.86
CA ASP A 70 -6.94 27.30 -1.15
C ASP A 70 -7.01 27.10 0.38
N ASN A 71 -8.23 27.02 0.95
CA ASN A 71 -8.52 27.02 2.38
C ASN A 71 -9.20 25.74 2.90
N LEU A 72 -9.11 24.61 2.18
CA LEU A 72 -9.77 23.34 2.53
C LEU A 72 -9.55 22.88 4.00
N PHE A 73 -8.40 23.21 4.60
CA PHE A 73 -8.03 22.78 5.95
C PHE A 73 -8.06 23.89 7.02
N LYS A 74 -8.58 25.09 6.70
CA LYS A 74 -8.54 26.26 7.60
C LYS A 74 -9.16 26.02 8.99
N ASN A 75 -10.10 25.08 9.10
CA ASN A 75 -10.82 24.74 10.33
C ASN A 75 -10.22 23.54 11.10
N VAL A 76 -9.17 22.87 10.57
CA VAL A 76 -8.63 21.65 11.17
C VAL A 76 -7.57 21.99 12.23
N LYS A 77 -8.00 22.06 13.50
CA LYS A 77 -7.13 22.32 14.65
C LYS A 77 -6.41 21.04 15.12
N ILE A 78 -5.27 20.71 14.49
CA ILE A 78 -4.45 19.55 14.88
C ILE A 78 -3.61 19.90 16.12
N GLY A 79 -4.07 19.48 17.31
CA GLY A 79 -3.33 19.63 18.56
C GLY A 79 -2.07 18.75 18.60
N LYS A 80 -1.00 19.24 19.26
CA LYS A 80 0.29 18.51 19.38
C LYS A 80 0.13 17.16 20.09
N GLU A 81 -0.80 17.05 21.02
CA GLU A 81 -1.07 15.84 21.80
C GLU A 81 -1.68 14.72 20.96
N ALA A 82 -2.58 15.06 20.01
CA ALA A 82 -3.16 14.09 19.08
C ALA A 82 -2.10 13.41 18.18
N LEU A 83 -0.95 14.05 17.97
CA LEU A 83 0.19 13.50 17.22
C LEU A 83 1.09 12.58 18.07
N GLN A 84 1.04 12.68 19.40
CA GLN A 84 1.93 11.92 20.31
C GLN A 84 1.38 10.53 20.68
N LEU A 85 0.12 10.25 20.40
CA LEU A 85 -0.53 8.96 20.73
C LEU A 85 -0.05 7.80 19.85
N GLN A 86 0.56 8.07 18.68
CA GLN A 86 1.20 7.04 17.85
C GLN A 86 2.63 6.73 18.32
N LYS A 87 2.76 6.18 19.55
CA LYS A 87 4.01 5.57 20.03
C LYS A 87 4.23 4.21 19.35
N LEU A 88 4.58 4.24 18.07
CA LEU A 88 5.22 3.09 17.43
C LEU A 88 6.58 2.84 18.10
N PRO A 89 7.09 1.60 18.13
CA PRO A 89 8.47 1.34 18.54
C PRO A 89 9.43 2.25 17.77
N ASP A 90 10.44 2.83 18.42
CA ASP A 90 11.40 3.77 17.80
C ASP A 90 12.04 3.21 16.53
N PHE A 91 12.15 1.89 16.47
CA PHE A 91 12.61 1.10 15.34
C PHE A 91 11.81 1.30 14.03
N ASP A 92 10.50 1.52 14.13
CA ASP A 92 9.59 1.68 12.98
C ASP A 92 9.04 3.12 12.84
N ALA A 93 9.01 3.89 13.94
CA ALA A 93 8.57 5.29 13.95
C ALA A 93 9.45 6.22 13.08
N LYS A 94 10.71 5.85 12.83
CA LYS A 94 11.66 6.63 12.02
C LYS A 94 12.48 5.70 11.13
N SER A 95 12.65 6.08 9.86
CA SER A 95 13.58 5.39 8.95
C SER A 95 15.04 5.63 9.38
N THR A 96 15.53 4.78 10.29
CA THR A 96 16.88 4.81 10.90
C THR A 96 18.03 4.89 9.90
N ILE A 97 17.81 4.40 8.68
CA ILE A 97 18.75 4.39 7.55
C ILE A 97 18.91 5.81 6.93
N THR A 98 17.95 6.72 7.11
CA THR A 98 18.05 8.08 6.59
C THR A 98 19.01 8.92 7.42
N SER A 99 19.86 9.70 6.75
CA SER A 99 20.87 10.56 7.39
C SER A 99 20.30 11.61 8.34
N LYS A 100 18.98 11.86 8.32
CA LYS A 100 18.28 12.82 9.19
C LYS A 100 18.19 12.37 10.65
N SER A 101 18.06 11.07 10.95
CA SER A 101 17.96 10.59 12.35
C SER A 101 19.24 10.84 13.15
N LEU A 102 20.39 10.78 12.48
CA LEU A 102 21.72 11.05 13.04
C LEU A 102 22.18 12.50 12.85
N LYS A 103 21.34 13.37 12.28
CA LYS A 103 21.66 14.77 12.01
C LYS A 103 21.34 15.62 13.25
N GLY A 104 22.21 15.48 14.24
CA GLY A 104 22.18 16.18 15.53
C GLY A 104 23.30 15.69 16.46
N LEU A 105 23.60 14.39 16.40
CA LEU A 105 24.76 13.81 17.08
C LEU A 105 26.06 14.09 16.29
N GLN A 106 27.02 14.76 16.94
CA GLN A 106 28.36 15.04 16.40
C GLN A 106 29.30 13.80 16.42
N LEU A 107 28.78 12.61 16.08
CA LEU A 107 29.56 11.38 15.99
C LEU A 107 30.49 11.38 14.75
N ARG A 108 31.64 10.71 14.87
CA ARG A 108 32.61 10.54 13.76
C ARG A 108 32.06 9.61 12.69
N LYS A 109 32.65 9.65 11.50
CA LYS A 109 32.22 8.86 10.32
C LYS A 109 32.25 7.35 10.56
N LYS A 110 33.18 6.86 11.40
CA LYS A 110 33.32 5.45 11.79
C LYS A 110 32.11 5.01 12.63
N ASP A 111 31.77 5.78 13.67
CA ASP A 111 30.71 5.43 14.61
C ASP A 111 29.33 5.56 13.96
N LYS A 112 29.13 6.60 13.14
CA LYS A 112 27.95 6.72 12.27
C LYS A 112 27.79 5.55 11.30
N ARG A 113 28.88 4.86 10.90
CA ARG A 113 28.81 3.64 10.07
C ARG A 113 28.45 2.42 10.91
N LYS A 114 29.09 2.23 12.08
CA LYS A 114 28.78 1.15 13.02
C LYS A 114 27.31 1.16 13.44
N LEU A 115 26.83 2.30 13.95
CA LEU A 115 25.46 2.47 14.42
C LEU A 115 24.43 2.19 13.31
N ARG A 116 24.68 2.61 12.05
CA ARG A 116 23.79 2.26 10.93
C ARG A 116 23.76 0.76 10.63
N HIS A 117 24.87 0.05 10.83
CA HIS A 117 24.92 -1.41 10.65
C HIS A 117 24.21 -2.12 11.81
N GLU A 118 24.46 -1.70 13.05
CA GLU A 118 23.80 -2.24 14.26
C GLU A 118 22.28 -2.05 14.21
N LEU A 119 21.78 -0.84 13.91
CA LEU A 119 20.34 -0.59 13.74
C LEU A 119 19.71 -1.36 12.56
N TRP A 120 20.51 -1.70 11.54
CA TRP A 120 20.03 -2.50 10.41
C TRP A 120 19.99 -4.00 10.73
N ASN A 121 20.96 -4.52 11.51
CA ASN A 121 20.90 -5.87 12.06
C ASN A 121 19.68 -6.00 12.98
N GLN A 122 19.49 -5.06 13.92
CA GLN A 122 18.31 -5.01 14.80
C GLN A 122 16.98 -4.98 14.01
N LYS A 123 16.92 -4.31 12.84
CA LYS A 123 15.75 -4.39 11.94
C LYS A 123 15.46 -5.83 11.52
N ILE A 124 16.50 -6.50 11.05
CA ILE A 124 16.42 -7.84 10.49
C ILE A 124 16.05 -8.83 11.59
N ASP A 125 16.69 -8.75 12.74
CA ASP A 125 16.45 -9.63 13.89
C ASP A 125 15.01 -9.49 14.40
N ALA A 126 14.52 -8.26 14.58
CA ALA A 126 13.12 -8.01 14.96
C ALA A 126 12.11 -8.58 13.93
N ILE A 127 12.39 -8.48 12.63
CA ILE A 127 11.55 -9.07 11.57
C ILE A 127 11.63 -10.61 11.59
N GLN A 128 12.79 -11.19 11.86
CA GLN A 128 12.97 -12.64 11.97
C GLN A 128 12.25 -13.18 13.20
N GLU A 129 12.39 -12.53 14.35
CA GLU A 129 11.66 -12.86 15.58
C GLU A 129 10.14 -12.80 15.38
N ALA A 130 9.62 -11.73 14.78
CA ALA A 130 8.19 -11.60 14.50
C ALA A 130 7.68 -12.77 13.63
N LYS A 131 8.42 -13.12 12.57
CA LYS A 131 8.11 -14.27 11.71
C LYS A 131 8.23 -15.62 12.43
N LYS A 132 9.20 -15.77 13.36
CA LYS A 132 9.36 -16.98 14.17
C LYS A 132 8.18 -17.14 15.13
N LYS A 133 7.85 -16.08 15.88
CA LYS A 133 6.68 -16.01 16.78
C LYS A 133 5.37 -16.30 16.03
N GLU A 134 5.17 -15.73 14.84
CA GLU A 134 3.99 -16.02 14.01
C GLU A 134 3.90 -17.49 13.58
N LYS A 135 5.03 -18.09 13.16
CA LYS A 135 5.08 -19.53 12.82
C LYS A 135 4.82 -20.42 14.03
N GLU A 136 5.33 -20.06 15.21
CA GLU A 136 5.11 -20.79 16.46
C GLU A 136 3.64 -20.70 16.91
N LYS A 137 3.02 -19.52 16.88
CA LYS A 137 1.58 -19.35 17.12
C LYS A 137 0.74 -20.21 16.16
N LYS A 138 1.05 -20.21 14.87
CA LYS A 138 0.39 -21.06 13.85
C LYS A 138 0.62 -22.56 14.05
N LYS A 139 1.68 -22.98 14.74
CA LYS A 139 1.88 -24.37 15.15
C LYS A 139 1.01 -24.71 16.37
N LYS A 140 1.07 -23.88 17.42
CA LYS A 140 0.25 -24.02 18.64
C LYS A 140 -1.25 -24.07 18.35
N GLN A 141 -1.72 -23.24 17.41
CA GLN A 141 -3.13 -23.23 16.95
C GLN A 141 -3.55 -24.51 16.20
N LYS A 142 -2.59 -25.31 15.70
CA LYS A 142 -2.86 -26.55 14.96
C LYS A 142 -2.71 -27.81 15.82
N THR A 143 -1.94 -27.73 16.90
CA THR A 143 -1.89 -28.80 17.90
C THR A 143 -3.19 -28.81 18.70
N PRO A 144 -3.81 -29.98 18.95
CA PRO A 144 -5.02 -30.04 19.77
C PRO A 144 -4.74 -29.50 21.18
N VAL A 145 -5.67 -28.72 21.71
CA VAL A 145 -5.49 -27.86 22.91
C VAL A 145 -5.24 -28.65 24.21
N VAL A 146 -5.45 -29.97 24.21
CA VAL A 146 -5.30 -30.84 25.39
C VAL A 146 -3.83 -30.96 25.79
N GLY A 147 -3.39 -30.08 26.70
CA GLY A 147 -2.11 -30.17 27.41
C GLY A 147 -1.12 -29.03 27.21
N ASP A 148 -1.30 -28.13 26.22
CA ASP A 148 -0.37 -27.00 26.02
C ASP A 148 -0.70 -25.81 26.93
N ILE A 149 -0.11 -25.81 28.13
CA ILE A 149 -0.15 -24.70 29.11
C ILE A 149 0.31 -23.37 28.48
N GLY A 150 1.19 -23.43 27.47
CA GLY A 150 1.70 -22.27 26.75
C GLY A 150 0.68 -21.60 25.82
N SER A 151 -0.51 -22.19 25.63
CA SER A 151 -1.65 -21.53 24.98
C SER A 151 -2.43 -20.66 25.97
N LEU A 152 -2.70 -21.18 27.17
CA LEU A 152 -3.37 -20.47 28.26
C LEU A 152 -2.58 -19.23 28.70
N GLY A 153 -1.26 -19.35 28.84
CA GLY A 153 -0.38 -18.23 29.20
C GLY A 153 -0.33 -17.10 28.15
N GLU A 154 -0.72 -17.36 26.90
CA GLU A 154 -0.85 -16.33 25.85
C GLU A 154 -2.27 -15.73 25.79
N ALA A 155 -3.29 -16.51 26.18
CA ALA A 155 -4.68 -16.06 26.25
C ALA A 155 -4.98 -15.20 27.50
N LEU A 156 -4.18 -15.32 28.56
CA LEU A 156 -4.33 -14.55 29.79
C LEU A 156 -3.69 -13.14 29.69
N PRO A 157 -4.32 -12.10 30.25
CA PRO A 157 -3.70 -10.78 30.36
C PRO A 157 -2.46 -10.83 31.26
N THR A 158 -1.39 -10.13 30.87
CA THR A 158 -0.19 -10.02 31.70
C THR A 158 -0.47 -9.21 32.97
N LEU A 159 0.30 -9.43 34.04
CA LEU A 159 0.14 -8.68 35.29
C LEU A 159 0.29 -7.16 35.09
N GLU A 160 1.12 -6.72 34.14
CA GLU A 160 1.23 -5.29 33.77
C GLU A 160 -0.07 -4.75 33.15
N LEU A 161 -0.71 -5.52 32.26
CA LEU A 161 -2.03 -5.18 31.70
C LEU A 161 -3.11 -5.12 32.79
N LEU A 162 -3.09 -6.07 33.73
CA LEU A 162 -4.04 -6.10 34.86
C LEU A 162 -3.89 -4.88 35.77
N LEU A 163 -2.65 -4.59 36.18
CA LEU A 163 -2.32 -3.49 37.09
C LEU A 163 -2.62 -2.11 36.46
N LYS A 164 -2.52 -2.02 35.13
CA LYS A 164 -2.85 -0.82 34.35
C LYS A 164 -4.34 -0.73 33.98
N GLY A 165 -5.04 -1.86 33.94
CA GLY A 165 -6.46 -1.98 33.62
C GLY A 165 -7.40 -1.48 34.71
N SER A 166 -6.95 -1.44 35.98
CA SER A 166 -7.77 -0.95 37.11
C SER A 166 -8.22 0.51 37.00
N ALA A 167 -7.63 1.30 36.09
CA ALA A 167 -8.04 2.68 35.80
C ALA A 167 -8.87 2.83 34.51
N MET A 168 -9.08 1.74 33.76
CA MET A 168 -9.68 1.74 32.42
C MET A 168 -10.63 0.54 32.22
N SER A 169 -11.58 0.37 33.15
CA SER A 169 -12.69 -0.58 32.98
C SER A 169 -13.71 -0.06 31.97
N ALA A 170 -13.48 -0.33 30.69
CA ALA A 170 -14.54 -0.33 29.68
C ALA A 170 -14.17 -1.29 28.56
N ASN A 171 -15.01 -2.30 28.34
CA ASN A 171 -14.96 -3.12 27.13
C ASN A 171 -15.15 -2.21 25.91
N LYS A 172 -14.04 -1.86 25.27
CA LYS A 172 -14.02 -1.69 23.82
C LYS A 172 -13.43 -2.97 23.27
N GLU A 173 -14.34 -3.89 22.94
CA GLU A 173 -14.11 -4.75 21.78
C GLU A 173 -13.67 -3.81 20.66
N SER A 174 -12.37 -3.84 20.37
CA SER A 174 -11.84 -3.03 19.28
C SER A 174 -12.29 -3.71 18.01
N ASP A 175 -13.49 -3.37 17.55
CA ASP A 175 -13.88 -3.54 16.16
C ASP A 175 -12.79 -2.83 15.35
N ALA A 176 -11.87 -3.65 14.85
CA ALA A 176 -10.49 -3.24 14.68
C ALA A 176 -10.41 -2.37 13.43
N SER A 177 -10.70 -1.07 13.59
CA SER A 177 -11.06 -0.12 12.54
C SER A 177 -10.30 -0.43 11.26
N LYS A 178 -10.98 -1.17 10.37
CA LYS A 178 -10.33 -1.84 9.25
C LYS A 178 -9.89 -0.73 8.31
N LYS A 179 -8.62 -0.32 8.43
CA LYS A 179 -8.01 0.78 7.65
C LYS A 179 -8.48 0.61 6.21
N PRO A 180 -9.06 1.67 5.59
CA PRO A 180 -9.75 1.53 4.31
C PRO A 180 -8.82 0.79 3.34
N LYS A 181 -9.26 -0.39 2.89
CA LYS A 181 -8.45 -1.25 2.03
C LYS A 181 -8.06 -0.43 0.80
N GLY A 182 -6.76 -0.42 0.48
CA GLY A 182 -6.29 0.27 -0.71
C GLY A 182 -7.02 -0.22 -1.97
N ILE A 183 -7.22 0.67 -2.94
CA ILE A 183 -7.98 0.41 -4.17
C ILE A 183 -7.53 -0.92 -4.79
N GLU A 184 -8.48 -1.80 -5.08
CA GLU A 184 -8.17 -3.12 -5.64
C GLU A 184 -7.48 -3.00 -7.02
N LYS A 185 -6.61 -3.98 -7.33
CA LYS A 185 -5.88 -4.01 -8.61
C LYS A 185 -6.87 -3.91 -9.78
N GLU A 186 -6.54 -3.10 -10.78
CA GLU A 186 -7.40 -2.83 -11.94
C GLU A 186 -7.94 -4.10 -12.61
N ARG A 187 -7.08 -5.12 -12.80
CA ARG A 187 -7.48 -6.43 -13.33
C ARG A 187 -8.60 -7.10 -12.52
N LYS A 188 -8.56 -7.01 -11.19
CA LYS A 188 -9.59 -7.59 -10.31
C LYS A 188 -10.90 -6.80 -10.42
N ARG A 189 -10.82 -5.45 -10.39
CA ARG A 189 -11.98 -4.57 -10.59
C ARG A 189 -12.66 -4.80 -11.94
N LYS A 190 -11.89 -4.93 -13.02
CA LYS A 190 -12.41 -5.29 -14.36
C LYS A 190 -13.07 -6.68 -14.38
N GLN A 191 -12.47 -7.67 -13.71
CA GLN A 191 -13.05 -9.01 -13.62
C GLN A 191 -14.37 -9.03 -12.84
N GLN A 192 -14.43 -8.31 -11.71
CA GLN A 192 -15.66 -8.14 -10.93
C GLN A 192 -16.74 -7.45 -11.76
N ALA A 193 -16.44 -6.32 -12.41
CA ALA A 193 -17.42 -5.62 -13.25
C ALA A 193 -17.99 -6.50 -14.38
N LEU A 194 -17.19 -7.39 -14.98
CA LEU A 194 -17.68 -8.36 -15.97
C LEU A 194 -18.56 -9.46 -15.36
N GLN A 195 -18.25 -9.91 -14.13
CA GLN A 195 -19.09 -10.84 -13.38
C GLN A 195 -20.43 -10.18 -12.99
N ASP A 196 -20.40 -8.94 -12.52
CA ASP A 196 -21.58 -8.16 -12.16
C ASP A 196 -22.49 -7.95 -13.37
N ILE A 197 -21.94 -7.56 -14.54
CA ILE A 197 -22.69 -7.43 -15.80
C ILE A 197 -23.35 -8.76 -16.19
N SER A 198 -22.61 -9.88 -16.10
CA SER A 198 -23.15 -11.21 -16.40
C SER A 198 -24.30 -11.60 -15.46
N LEU A 199 -24.16 -11.30 -14.17
CA LEU A 199 -25.19 -11.53 -13.16
C LEU A 199 -26.45 -10.68 -13.44
N PHE A 200 -26.29 -9.38 -13.72
CA PHE A 200 -27.42 -8.52 -14.08
C PHE A 200 -28.15 -9.01 -15.34
N GLN A 201 -27.40 -9.47 -16.36
CA GLN A 201 -28.01 -10.07 -17.56
C GLN A 201 -28.78 -11.37 -17.25
N GLN A 202 -28.41 -12.13 -16.22
CA GLN A 202 -29.16 -13.31 -15.78
C GLN A 202 -30.44 -12.90 -15.03
N VAL A 203 -30.35 -11.94 -14.10
CA VAL A 203 -31.50 -11.39 -13.37
C VAL A 203 -32.55 -10.82 -14.33
N LEU A 204 -32.12 -10.02 -15.32
CA LEU A 204 -33.00 -9.44 -16.34
C LEU A 204 -33.67 -10.47 -17.27
N LYS A 205 -33.15 -11.70 -17.35
CA LYS A 205 -33.74 -12.82 -18.11
C LYS A 205 -34.74 -13.65 -17.28
N HIS A 206 -34.82 -13.45 -15.98
CA HIS A 206 -35.67 -14.26 -15.11
C HIS A 206 -37.13 -13.77 -15.19
N PRO A 207 -38.12 -14.64 -15.50
CA PRO A 207 -39.50 -14.21 -15.77
C PRO A 207 -40.13 -13.50 -14.57
N VAL A 208 -39.96 -14.04 -13.36
CA VAL A 208 -40.47 -13.45 -12.10
C VAL A 208 -39.98 -12.01 -11.89
N PHE A 209 -38.74 -11.71 -12.29
CA PHE A 209 -38.16 -10.37 -12.17
C PHE A 209 -38.68 -9.41 -13.26
N GLN A 210 -39.01 -9.92 -14.45
CA GLN A 210 -39.65 -9.14 -15.52
C GLN A 210 -41.11 -8.79 -15.17
N GLU A 211 -41.82 -9.71 -14.52
CA GLU A 211 -43.20 -9.51 -14.06
C GLU A 211 -43.29 -8.49 -12.91
N ASN A 212 -42.54 -8.71 -11.82
CA ASN A 212 -42.66 -7.90 -10.60
C ASN A 212 -41.30 -7.70 -9.90
N PRO A 213 -40.41 -6.84 -10.42
CA PRO A 213 -39.03 -6.72 -9.94
C PRO A 213 -38.94 -6.29 -8.47
N THR A 214 -39.83 -5.40 -8.01
CA THR A 214 -39.88 -4.95 -6.62
C THR A 214 -40.20 -6.09 -5.65
N ALA A 215 -41.19 -6.93 -5.98
CA ALA A 215 -41.57 -8.09 -5.19
C ALA A 215 -40.42 -9.10 -5.10
N THR A 216 -39.80 -9.44 -6.24
CA THR A 216 -38.64 -10.37 -6.28
C THR A 216 -37.47 -9.86 -5.43
N ILE A 217 -37.18 -8.56 -5.47
CA ILE A 217 -36.13 -7.95 -4.63
C ILE A 217 -36.48 -8.07 -3.15
N THR A 218 -37.73 -7.75 -2.75
CA THR A 218 -38.13 -7.84 -1.34
C THR A 218 -38.10 -9.28 -0.81
N GLU A 219 -38.52 -10.26 -1.61
CA GLU A 219 -38.46 -11.67 -1.25
C GLU A 219 -37.00 -12.15 -1.11
N HIS A 220 -36.13 -11.78 -2.06
CA HIS A 220 -34.71 -12.12 -2.01
C HIS A 220 -34.02 -11.55 -0.76
N LEU A 221 -34.30 -10.29 -0.40
CA LEU A 221 -33.77 -9.68 0.82
C LEU A 221 -34.27 -10.40 2.08
N HIS A 222 -35.56 -10.75 2.15
CA HIS A 222 -36.13 -11.47 3.28
C HIS A 222 -35.50 -12.87 3.44
N ASN A 223 -35.30 -13.59 2.33
CA ASN A 223 -34.63 -14.89 2.32
C ASN A 223 -33.14 -14.77 2.68
N LYS A 224 -32.47 -13.68 2.30
CA LYS A 224 -31.06 -13.43 2.65
C LYS A 224 -30.86 -13.15 4.14
N LEU A 225 -31.75 -12.35 4.76
CA LEU A 225 -31.71 -12.08 6.20
C LEU A 225 -31.90 -13.36 7.01
N LYS A 226 -32.90 -14.18 6.67
CA LYS A 226 -33.12 -15.50 7.31
C LYS A 226 -31.90 -16.43 7.20
N GLN A 227 -31.18 -16.40 6.08
CA GLN A 227 -29.96 -17.20 5.91
C GLN A 227 -28.83 -16.73 6.81
N GLU A 228 -28.72 -15.43 7.09
CA GLU A 228 -27.72 -14.88 8.00
C GLU A 228 -28.08 -15.21 9.45
N GLU A 229 -29.34 -15.00 9.84
CA GLU A 229 -29.88 -15.41 11.15
C GLU A 229 -29.68 -16.92 11.45
N MET A 230 -29.79 -17.78 10.44
CA MET A 230 -29.55 -19.23 10.57
C MET A 230 -28.07 -19.64 10.58
N MET A 231 -27.14 -18.77 10.17
CA MET A 231 -25.69 -19.06 10.20
C MET A 231 -25.00 -18.58 11.48
N ASP A 232 -25.64 -17.67 12.23
CA ASP A 232 -25.14 -17.11 13.48
C ASP A 232 -25.55 -17.94 14.73
N LEU A 233 -26.24 -19.08 14.54
CA LEU A 233 -26.67 -20.07 15.56
C LEU A 233 -25.83 -21.36 15.50
#